data_AF-A0A3D3X2L2-F1
#
_entry.id   AF-A0A3D3X2L2-F1
#
_cell.length_a   1.000
_cell.length_b   1.000
_cell.length_c   1.000
_cell.angle_alpha   90.00
_cell.angle_beta   90.00
_cell.angle_gamma   90.00
#
_symmetry.space_group_name_H-M   'P 1'
#
loop_
_entity.id
_entity.type
_entity.pdbx_description
1 polymer ?
#
loop_
_entity_poly.entity_id
_entity_poly.type
_entity_poly.pdbx_seq_one_letter_code
_entity_poly.pdbx_strand_id
1 'polypeptide(L)'
;EQLQLLAGEWEILQQEPSDPVMKQPLSSFIENVARSFAIQDNLQLNVLQQVEEEIEGVQVRLDRLKLDQLTDMLYQLENHRPVLRLSQLNISISPGNRLVRASFQVRKQLGS
;
A
#
# COMPACT_ATOMS: atom_id res chain seq x y z
N GLU A 1 26.85 1.38 -18.45
CA GLU A 1 26.27 0.13 -18.99
C GLU A 1 25.73 -0.78 -17.88
N GLN A 2 26.55 -1.17 -16.87
CA GLN A 2 26.07 -2.04 -15.77
C GLN A 2 24.86 -1.49 -14.98
N LEU A 3 24.81 -0.19 -14.68
CA LEU A 3 23.68 0.40 -13.96
C LEU A 3 22.37 0.39 -14.79
N GLN A 4 22.46 0.45 -16.11
CA GLN A 4 21.29 0.37 -16.99
C GLN A 4 20.80 -1.07 -17.14
N LEU A 5 21.71 -2.04 -17.16
CA LEU A 5 21.39 -3.47 -17.07
C LEU A 5 20.72 -3.81 -15.74
N LEU A 6 21.27 -3.36 -14.62
CA LEU A 6 20.66 -3.54 -13.30
C LEU A 6 19.29 -2.85 -13.17
N ALA A 7 19.13 -1.66 -13.78
CA ALA A 7 17.83 -0.99 -13.83
C ALA A 7 16.82 -1.77 -14.67
N GLY A 8 17.24 -2.35 -15.81
CA GLY A 8 16.39 -3.19 -16.65
C GLY A 8 16.02 -4.52 -15.99
N GLU A 9 16.97 -5.19 -15.34
CA GLU A 9 16.72 -6.40 -14.54
C GLU A 9 15.80 -6.10 -13.35
N TRP A 10 15.98 -4.96 -12.69
CA TRP A 10 15.10 -4.51 -11.62
C TRP A 10 13.68 -4.21 -12.11
N GLU A 11 13.53 -3.64 -13.31
CA GLU A 11 12.25 -3.37 -13.95
C GLU A 11 11.54 -4.67 -14.36
N ILE A 12 12.29 -5.67 -14.84
CA ILE A 12 11.77 -7.01 -15.16
C ILE A 12 11.32 -7.75 -13.88
N LEU A 13 12.12 -7.73 -12.81
CA LEU A 13 11.77 -8.34 -11.52
C LEU A 13 10.59 -7.65 -10.85
N GLN A 14 10.35 -6.37 -11.12
CA GLN A 14 9.14 -5.65 -10.69
C GLN A 14 7.88 -6.08 -11.48
N GLN A 15 8.05 -6.72 -12.64
CA GLN A 15 6.97 -7.17 -13.52
C GLN A 15 6.75 -8.68 -13.55
N GLU A 16 7.75 -9.49 -13.15
CA GLU A 16 7.56 -10.92 -12.95
C GLU A 16 6.56 -11.14 -11.79
N PRO A 17 5.37 -11.70 -12.04
CA PRO A 17 4.46 -12.09 -10.98
C PRO A 17 5.09 -13.26 -10.24
N SER A 18 5.90 -12.96 -9.23
CA SER A 18 6.25 -13.96 -8.23
C SER A 18 4.95 -14.27 -7.51
N ASP A 19 4.36 -15.40 -7.86
CA ASP A 19 3.11 -15.88 -7.31
C ASP A 19 3.29 -16.05 -5.79
N PRO A 20 2.64 -15.16 -5.02
CA PRO A 20 1.46 -15.62 -4.31
C PRO A 20 0.29 -14.67 -4.57
N VAL A 21 -0.75 -15.18 -5.22
CA VAL A 21 -2.09 -14.58 -5.10
C VAL A 21 -2.42 -14.44 -3.62
N MET A 22 -2.47 -13.20 -3.14
CA MET A 22 -2.85 -12.90 -1.77
C MET A 22 -4.30 -13.36 -1.58
N LYS A 23 -4.49 -14.55 -0.97
CA LYS A 23 -5.80 -15.21 -0.85
C LYS A 23 -6.78 -14.45 0.03
N GLN A 24 -6.27 -13.64 0.96
CA GLN A 24 -7.09 -12.81 1.83
C GLN A 24 -7.60 -11.55 1.09
N PRO A 25 -8.75 -10.99 1.49
CA PRO A 25 -9.22 -9.69 1.03
C PRO A 25 -8.18 -8.60 1.32
N LEU A 26 -8.03 -7.66 0.40
CA LEU A 26 -7.09 -6.55 0.53
C LEU A 26 -7.41 -5.68 1.74
N SER A 27 -8.69 -5.44 2.03
CA SER A 27 -9.11 -4.69 3.21
C SER A 27 -8.64 -5.36 4.51
N SER A 28 -8.89 -6.66 4.67
CA SER A 28 -8.46 -7.43 5.85
C SER A 28 -6.94 -7.46 6.00
N PHE A 29 -6.20 -7.54 4.90
CA PHE A 29 -4.74 -7.43 4.95
C PHE A 29 -4.29 -6.07 5.49
N ILE A 30 -4.83 -4.98 4.96
CA ILE A 30 -4.48 -3.62 5.39
C ILE A 30 -4.85 -3.39 6.86
N GLU A 31 -6.00 -3.90 7.32
CA GLU A 31 -6.38 -3.86 8.74
C GLU A 31 -5.38 -4.60 9.63
N ASN A 32 -4.90 -5.77 9.21
CA ASN A 32 -3.91 -6.54 9.96
C ASN A 32 -2.57 -5.81 10.05
N VAL A 33 -2.13 -5.16 8.96
CA VAL A 33 -0.93 -4.30 8.97
C VAL A 33 -1.14 -3.09 9.89
N ALA A 34 -2.28 -2.41 9.83
CA ALA A 34 -2.58 -1.31 10.74
C ALA A 34 -2.60 -1.77 12.21
N ARG A 35 -3.09 -2.97 12.48
CA ARG A 35 -3.09 -3.57 13.82
C ARG A 35 -1.67 -3.85 14.33
N SER A 36 -0.73 -4.29 13.48
CA SER A 36 0.65 -4.52 13.91
C SER A 36 1.37 -3.25 14.36
N PHE A 37 0.88 -2.08 13.92
CA PHE A 37 1.39 -0.77 14.34
C PHE A 37 0.52 -0.08 15.40
N ALA A 38 -0.54 -0.74 15.88
CA ALA A 38 -1.53 -0.18 16.80
C ALA A 38 -2.17 1.13 16.30
N ILE A 39 -2.45 1.22 15.00
CA ILE A 39 -3.07 2.39 14.34
C ILE A 39 -4.42 2.08 13.70
N GLN A 40 -5.02 0.92 14.01
CA GLN A 40 -6.30 0.49 13.45
C GLN A 40 -7.45 1.46 13.78
N ASP A 41 -7.42 2.13 14.94
CA ASP A 41 -8.45 3.08 15.35
C ASP A 41 -8.42 4.37 14.52
N ASN A 42 -7.33 4.58 13.78
CA ASN A 42 -7.10 5.71 12.90
C ASN A 42 -7.31 5.38 11.42
N LEU A 43 -7.65 4.12 11.12
CA LEU A 43 -7.80 3.58 9.78
C LEU A 43 -9.25 3.69 9.31
N GLN A 44 -9.43 4.18 8.09
CA GLN A 44 -10.68 4.07 7.33
C GLN A 44 -10.37 3.42 5.99
N LEU A 45 -11.14 2.39 5.65
CA LEU A 45 -11.03 1.66 4.41
C LEU A 45 -12.29 1.83 3.59
N ASN A 46 -12.13 2.19 2.32
CA ASN A 46 -13.22 2.17 1.35
C ASN A 46 -12.83 1.27 0.18
N VAL A 47 -13.55 0.17 0.02
CA VAL A 47 -13.37 -0.74 -1.13
C VAL A 47 -13.82 -0.01 -2.40
N LEU A 48 -12.97 0.00 -3.41
CA LEU A 48 -13.24 0.64 -4.70
C LEU A 48 -14.07 -0.33 -5.55
N GLN A 49 -15.29 0.06 -5.91
CA GLN A 49 -16.23 -0.76 -6.68
C GLN A 49 -15.95 -0.79 -8.20
N GLN A 50 -14.91 -0.08 -8.65
CA GLN A 50 -14.51 0.00 -10.05
C GLN A 50 -13.00 -0.13 -10.11
N VAL A 51 -12.54 -1.36 -10.26
CA VAL A 51 -11.19 -1.60 -10.76
C VAL A 51 -11.37 -2.60 -11.88
N GLU A 52 -10.60 -2.41 -12.94
CA GLU A 52 -10.56 -3.25 -14.14
C GLU A 52 -10.70 -4.74 -13.78
N GLU A 53 -11.29 -5.56 -14.66
CA GLU A 53 -11.39 -7.01 -14.46
C GLU A 53 -10.05 -7.53 -13.88
N GLU A 54 -10.11 -8.27 -12.77
CA GLU A 54 -8.95 -8.83 -12.06
C GLU A 54 -8.13 -7.89 -11.16
N ILE A 55 -8.66 -6.74 -10.73
CA ILE A 55 -8.01 -5.89 -9.71
C ILE A 55 -8.92 -5.64 -8.49
N GLU A 56 -8.37 -5.83 -7.29
CA GLU A 56 -9.01 -5.42 -6.03
C GLU A 56 -8.40 -4.09 -5.56
N GLY A 57 -9.23 -3.08 -5.31
CA GLY A 57 -8.76 -1.75 -4.92
C GLY A 57 -9.35 -1.30 -3.58
N VAL A 58 -8.51 -0.71 -2.73
CA VAL A 58 -8.94 -0.13 -1.45
C VAL A 58 -8.35 1.27 -1.32
N GLN A 59 -9.23 2.26 -1.10
CA GLN A 59 -8.83 3.58 -0.64
C GLN A 59 -8.60 3.50 0.87
N VAL A 60 -7.38 3.82 1.27
CA VAL A 60 -6.96 3.92 2.66
C VAL A 60 -6.94 5.39 3.06
N ARG A 61 -7.48 5.68 4.24
CA ARG A 61 -7.31 6.97 4.94
C ARG A 61 -6.83 6.70 6.35
N LEU A 62 -5.83 7.45 6.76
CA LEU A 62 -5.22 7.41 8.07
C LEU A 62 -5.24 8.80 8.67
N ASP A 63 -5.81 8.94 9.87
CA ASP A 63 -5.91 10.21 10.56
C ASP A 63 -5.10 10.22 11.86
N ARG A 64 -4.39 11.32 12.14
CA ARG A 64 -3.71 11.56 13.43
C ARG A 64 -2.58 10.56 13.74
N LEU A 65 -1.76 10.21 12.75
CA LEU A 65 -0.60 9.34 12.95
C LEU A 65 0.68 10.11 13.24
N LYS A 66 1.66 9.46 13.89
CA LYS A 66 3.06 9.93 13.80
C LYS A 66 3.60 9.63 12.40
N LEU A 67 4.53 10.46 11.94
CA LEU A 67 5.16 10.27 10.62
C LEU A 67 5.83 8.88 10.51
N ASP A 68 6.53 8.44 11.55
CA ASP A 68 7.22 7.14 11.57
C ASP A 68 6.23 5.97 11.40
N GLN A 69 5.07 6.03 12.06
CA GLN A 69 4.04 4.99 11.93
C GLN A 69 3.47 4.93 10.50
N LEU A 70 3.32 6.08 9.84
CA LEU A 70 2.91 6.13 8.44
C LEU A 70 3.98 5.51 7.54
N THR A 71 5.26 5.85 7.74
CA THR A 71 6.34 5.32 6.92
C THR A 71 6.51 3.81 7.11
N ASP A 72 6.39 3.30 8.33
CA ASP A 72 6.48 1.87 8.62
C ASP A 72 5.35 1.08 7.95
N MET A 73 4.12 1.62 7.99
CA MET A 73 2.98 1.02 7.31
C MET A 73 3.16 1.01 5.78
N LEU A 74 3.56 2.15 5.20
CA LEU A 74 3.80 2.24 3.75
C LEU A 74 4.90 1.26 3.31
N TYR A 75 5.98 1.14 4.10
CA TYR A 75 7.05 0.19 3.85
C TYR A 75 6.56 -1.26 3.87
N GLN A 76 5.76 -1.65 4.86
CA GLN A 76 5.17 -3.00 4.91
C GLN A 76 4.28 -3.30 3.70
N LEU A 77 3.46 -2.34 3.27
CA LEU A 77 2.60 -2.52 2.10
C LEU A 77 3.41 -2.62 0.79
N GLU A 78 4.45 -1.81 0.64
CA GLU A 78 5.33 -1.82 -0.55
C GLU A 78 6.17 -3.11 -0.66
N ASN A 79 6.49 -3.76 0.47
CA ASN A 79 7.22 -5.04 0.47
C ASN A 79 6.43 -6.22 -0.12
N HIS A 80 5.16 -6.02 -0.47
CA HIS A 80 4.31 -7.03 -1.12
C HIS A 80 4.22 -6.83 -2.63
N ARG A 81 5.16 -6.09 -3.23
CA ARG A 81 5.32 -6.06 -4.69
C ARG A 81 5.72 -7.44 -5.23
N PRO A 82 5.28 -7.78 -6.46
CA PRO A 82 4.50 -6.94 -7.37
C PRO A 82 2.98 -6.96 -7.10
N VAL A 83 2.51 -7.87 -6.24
CA VAL A 83 1.09 -8.14 -5.98
C VAL A 83 0.34 -6.90 -5.53
N LEU A 84 0.96 -6.08 -4.67
CA LEU A 84 0.40 -4.81 -4.22
C LEU A 84 1.09 -3.61 -4.88
N ARG A 85 0.28 -2.64 -5.29
CA ARG A 85 0.71 -1.33 -5.78
C ARG A 85 0.06 -0.23 -4.97
N LEU A 86 0.87 0.67 -4.43
CA LEU A 86 0.40 1.90 -3.80
C LEU A 86 0.36 3.03 -4.83
N SER A 87 -0.67 3.87 -4.77
CA SER A 87 -0.83 5.02 -5.65
C SER A 87 -1.60 6.14 -4.97
N GLN A 88 -1.60 7.33 -5.60
CA GLN A 88 -2.36 8.50 -5.13
C GLN A 88 -2.07 8.91 -3.68
N LEU A 89 -0.81 8.78 -3.25
CA LEU A 89 -0.40 9.16 -1.90
C LEU A 89 -0.51 10.68 -1.71
N ASN A 90 -1.36 11.07 -0.76
CA ASN A 90 -1.52 12.43 -0.29
C ASN A 90 -1.26 12.46 1.22
N ILE A 91 -0.36 13.35 1.66
CA ILE A 91 0.01 13.51 3.06
C ILE A 91 -0.20 14.98 3.44
N SER A 92 -0.91 15.21 4.54
CA SER A 92 -1.05 16.53 5.17
C SER A 92 -0.54 16.48 6.60
N ILE A 93 0.16 17.54 7.02
CA ILE A 93 0.74 17.67 8.35
C ILE A 93 -0.05 18.70 9.12
N SER A 94 -0.54 18.34 10.31
CA SER A 94 -1.23 19.29 11.17
C SER A 94 -0.22 20.16 11.92
N PRO A 95 -0.34 21.51 11.84
CA PRO A 95 0.55 22.40 12.58
C PRO A 95 0.37 22.20 14.10
N GLY A 96 1.48 22.20 14.83
CA GLY A 96 1.50 22.19 16.29
C GLY A 96 1.68 20.82 16.98
N ASN A 97 1.21 19.72 16.40
CA ASN A 97 1.29 18.39 17.02
C ASN A 97 2.11 17.35 16.24
N ARG A 98 2.65 17.72 15.06
CA ARG A 98 3.44 16.85 14.16
C ARG A 98 2.71 15.56 13.76
N LEU A 99 1.38 15.55 13.88
CA LEU A 99 0.57 14.44 13.41
C LEU A 99 0.27 14.59 11.94
N VAL A 100 0.27 13.47 11.24
CA VAL A 100 0.01 13.37 9.81
C VAL A 100 -1.36 12.77 9.56
N ARG A 101 -1.98 13.23 8.48
CA ARG A 101 -3.11 12.56 7.84
C ARG A 101 -2.65 12.11 6.47
N ALA A 102 -2.94 10.88 6.12
CA ALA A 102 -2.56 10.31 4.83
C ALA A 102 -3.76 9.67 4.15
N SER A 103 -3.80 9.77 2.83
CA SER A 103 -4.76 9.09 1.98
C SER A 103 -4.01 8.49 0.81
N PHE A 104 -4.26 7.22 0.50
CA PHE A 104 -3.63 6.53 -0.63
C PHE A 104 -4.49 5.36 -1.08
N GLN A 105 -4.29 4.92 -2.32
CA GLN A 105 -4.93 3.72 -2.85
C GLN A 105 -3.95 2.56 -2.79
N VAL A 106 -4.44 1.41 -2.35
CA VAL A 106 -3.76 0.13 -2.50
C VAL A 106 -4.53 -0.66 -3.54
N ARG A 107 -3.81 -1.20 -4.53
CA ARG A 107 -4.35 -2.07 -5.55
C ARG A 107 -3.66 -3.41 -5.47
N LYS A 108 -4.44 -4.47 -5.60
CA LYS A 108 -3.99 -5.85 -5.62
C LYS A 108 -4.34 -6.45 -6.97
N GLN A 109 -3.35 -6.98 -7.66
CA GLN A 109 -3.59 -7.80 -8.84
C GLN A 109 -4.13 -9.15 -8.38
N LEU A 110 -5.32 -9.52 -8.85
CA LEU A 110 -5.84 -10.88 -8.74
C LEU A 110 -5.18 -11.62 -9.90
N GLY A 111 -4.28 -12.57 -9.60
CA GLY A 111 -3.61 -13.33 -10.65
C GLY A 111 -4.64 -14.00 -11.57
N SER A 112 -4.40 -13.94 -12.88
CA SER A 112 -5.16 -14.65 -13.90
C SER A 112 -5.00 -16.17 -13.78
#